data_AF-A0A355SDA2-F1
#
_entry.id   AF-A0A355SDA2-F1
#
_cell.length_a   1.000
_cell.length_b   1.000
_cell.length_c   1.000
_cell.angle_alpha   90.00
_cell.angle_beta   90.00
_cell.angle_gamma   90.00
#
_symmetry.space_group_name_H-M   'P 1'
#
loop_
_entity.id
_entity.type
_entity.pdbx_description
1 polymer ?
#
loop_
_entity_poly.entity_id
_entity_poly.type
_entity_poly.pdbx_seq_one_letter_code
_entity_poly.pdbx_strand_id
1 'polypeptide(L)'
;MRHANLILIIFMLLFLLGTGCSMGNKAASHAAAKVGNIVITVNGVQSFKQERVDKMTDRQALDIIIERSLLFQEAQRQGIAMTLSEAKEYARDQRNILEENNSKETKKSIMDLTKRLNITYNRYWSDYAPKGYMKAVSESRMKEKFMDEILRGITEKYPSWGDKQIEDEAKTAYNKKISELKKQYKVKYYIN
;
A
#
# COMPACT_ATOMS: atom_id res chain seq x y z
N MET A 1 -22.77 -5.42 11.69
CA MET A 1 -21.67 -5.29 10.70
C MET A 1 -20.32 -5.12 11.40
N ARG A 2 -19.71 -6.19 11.95
CA ARG A 2 -18.47 -6.07 12.75
C ARG A 2 -17.37 -7.12 12.46
N HIS A 3 -17.45 -7.85 11.34
CA HIS A 3 -16.46 -8.90 11.03
C HIS A 3 -15.76 -8.78 9.67
N ALA A 4 -15.95 -7.69 8.93
CA ALA A 4 -15.29 -7.52 7.62
C ALA A 4 -13.82 -7.04 7.71
N ASN A 5 -13.36 -6.54 8.86
CA ASN A 5 -12.07 -5.86 8.96
C ASN A 5 -10.87 -6.77 9.32
N LEU A 6 -11.07 -8.06 9.59
CA LEU A 6 -9.98 -8.95 9.99
C LEU A 6 -9.13 -9.47 8.80
N ILE A 7 -9.69 -9.45 7.57
CA ILE A 7 -9.05 -10.07 6.40
C ILE A 7 -8.00 -9.16 5.73
N LEU A 8 -7.98 -7.86 6.06
CA LEU A 8 -7.02 -6.92 5.47
C LEU A 8 -5.59 -7.01 6.05
N ILE A 9 -5.37 -7.87 7.05
CA ILE A 9 -4.11 -7.94 7.81
C ILE A 9 -3.00 -8.68 7.05
N ILE A 10 -3.33 -9.53 6.07
CA ILE A 10 -2.34 -10.45 5.46
C ILE A 10 -1.56 -9.83 4.28
N PHE A 11 -2.02 -8.74 3.66
CA PHE A 11 -1.41 -8.20 2.42
C PHE A 11 -0.52 -6.93 2.58
N MET A 12 -0.28 -6.45 3.80
CA MET A 12 0.30 -5.12 4.03
C MET A 12 1.83 -5.06 4.26
N LEU A 13 2.58 -6.17 4.11
CA LEU A 13 3.74 -6.32 5.00
C LEU A 13 5.14 -5.91 4.57
N LEU A 14 5.45 -5.64 3.30
CA LEU A 14 6.86 -5.41 2.94
C LEU A 14 7.16 -4.22 2.03
N PHE A 15 6.55 -3.06 2.32
CA PHE A 15 7.05 -1.79 1.78
C PHE A 15 8.13 -1.10 2.62
N LEU A 16 8.51 -1.68 3.76
CA LEU A 16 9.55 -1.12 4.63
C LEU A 16 10.98 -1.37 4.15
N LEU A 17 11.16 -2.14 3.08
CA LEU A 17 12.47 -2.38 2.47
C LEU A 17 12.83 -1.36 1.35
N GLY A 18 11.93 -0.42 1.03
CA GLY A 18 12.12 0.52 -0.10
C GLY A 18 12.67 1.91 0.28
N THR A 19 12.75 2.26 1.56
CA THR A 19 13.30 3.56 2.01
C THR A 19 14.42 3.30 3.00
N GLY A 20 15.64 3.53 2.55
CA GLY A 20 16.86 3.04 3.17
C GLY A 20 17.03 3.37 4.65
N CYS A 21 17.28 2.33 5.43
CA CYS A 21 18.36 2.32 6.41
C CYS A 21 19.10 0.99 6.25
N SER A 22 20.40 1.10 5.96
CA SER A 22 21.36 0.01 5.76
C SER A 22 21.30 -1.02 6.90
N MET A 23 20.94 -2.26 6.59
CA MET A 23 21.32 -3.44 7.38
C MET A 23 21.57 -4.63 6.45
N GLY A 24 22.82 -5.06 6.38
CA GLY A 24 23.25 -6.38 5.93
C GLY A 24 23.52 -6.54 4.43
N ASN A 25 24.79 -6.74 4.08
CA ASN A 25 25.35 -7.10 2.76
C ASN A 25 24.46 -8.03 1.90
N LYS A 26 23.55 -7.43 1.13
CA LYS A 26 23.08 -7.95 -0.16
C LYS A 26 23.26 -6.81 -1.14
N ALA A 27 23.92 -7.08 -2.28
CA ALA A 27 24.23 -6.08 -3.30
C ALA A 27 23.05 -5.13 -3.51
N ALA A 28 23.32 -3.81 -3.48
CA ALA A 28 22.29 -2.79 -3.66
C ALA A 28 21.48 -3.13 -4.92
N SER A 29 20.22 -3.53 -4.72
CA SER A 29 19.35 -3.92 -5.83
C SER A 29 19.15 -2.72 -6.74
N HIS A 30 19.35 -2.91 -8.05
CA HIS A 30 19.13 -1.87 -9.05
C HIS A 30 17.75 -1.24 -8.90
N ALA A 31 17.65 0.06 -9.18
CA ALA A 31 16.37 0.76 -9.18
C ALA A 31 15.48 0.23 -10.30
N ALA A 32 14.21 -0.04 -10.00
CA ALA A 32 13.15 -0.38 -10.94
C ALA A 32 12.35 0.86 -11.36
N ALA A 33 12.11 1.79 -10.42
CA ALA A 33 11.52 3.09 -10.70
C ALA A 33 11.88 4.12 -9.63
N LYS A 34 11.58 5.39 -9.90
CA LYS A 34 11.63 6.50 -8.94
C LYS A 34 10.32 7.29 -9.00
N VAL A 35 9.73 7.57 -7.84
CA VAL A 35 8.48 8.33 -7.67
C VAL A 35 8.76 9.48 -6.71
N GLY A 36 8.93 10.69 -7.22
CA GLY A 36 9.42 11.81 -6.42
C GLY A 36 10.79 11.49 -5.80
N ASN A 37 10.84 11.41 -4.48
CA ASN A 37 12.05 11.05 -3.73
C ASN A 37 12.12 9.56 -3.35
N ILE A 38 11.09 8.77 -3.66
CA ILE A 38 11.04 7.34 -3.33
C ILE A 38 11.66 6.52 -4.46
N VAL A 39 12.59 5.64 -4.12
CA VAL A 39 13.18 4.66 -5.06
C VAL A 39 12.51 3.31 -4.85
N ILE A 40 12.02 2.72 -5.93
CA ILE A 40 11.50 1.35 -5.96
C ILE A 40 12.60 0.47 -6.54
N THR A 41 12.99 -0.58 -5.85
CA THR A 41 14.05 -1.51 -6.28
C THR A 41 13.48 -2.73 -6.98
N VAL A 42 14.28 -3.38 -7.84
CA VAL A 42 13.90 -4.65 -8.49
C VAL A 42 13.53 -5.70 -7.45
N ASN A 43 14.28 -5.79 -6.34
CA ASN A 43 13.95 -6.72 -5.25
C ASN A 43 12.60 -6.39 -4.62
N GLY A 44 12.25 -5.11 -4.46
CA GLY A 44 10.92 -4.71 -3.96
C GLY A 44 9.79 -5.18 -4.88
N VAL A 45 10.00 -5.11 -6.20
CA VAL A 45 9.04 -5.64 -7.20
C VAL A 45 8.90 -7.17 -7.06
N GLN A 46 10.01 -7.90 -6.96
CA GLN A 46 9.96 -9.37 -6.82
C GLN A 46 9.32 -9.81 -5.51
N SER A 47 9.66 -9.17 -4.38
CA SER A 47 9.04 -9.47 -3.09
C SER A 47 7.52 -9.23 -3.13
N PHE A 48 7.07 -8.14 -3.75
CA PHE A 48 5.63 -7.87 -3.91
C PHE A 48 4.91 -8.95 -4.73
N LYS A 49 5.56 -9.51 -5.76
CA LYS A 49 5.00 -10.59 -6.58
C LYS A 49 4.88 -11.91 -5.80
N GLN A 50 5.91 -12.28 -5.04
CA GLN A 50 5.96 -13.56 -4.33
C GLN A 50 4.89 -13.70 -3.24
N GLU A 51 4.34 -12.59 -2.76
CA GLU A 51 3.27 -12.56 -1.75
C GLU A 51 1.86 -12.64 -2.35
N ARG A 52 1.74 -12.69 -3.68
CA ARG A 52 0.46 -12.76 -4.40
C ARG A 52 0.21 -14.18 -4.89
N VAL A 53 -1.06 -14.61 -4.78
CA VAL A 53 -1.52 -15.89 -5.35
C VAL A 53 -1.56 -15.81 -6.88
N ASP A 54 -1.83 -14.63 -7.42
CA ASP A 54 -1.95 -14.40 -8.86
C ASP A 54 -0.59 -14.16 -9.51
N LYS A 55 -0.35 -14.84 -10.64
CA LYS A 55 0.82 -14.58 -11.48
C LYS A 55 0.66 -13.19 -12.14
N MET A 56 1.52 -12.26 -11.76
CA MET A 56 1.63 -10.94 -12.40
C MET A 56 3.01 -10.74 -13.02
N THR A 57 3.10 -9.88 -14.03
CA THR A 57 4.38 -9.46 -14.62
C THR A 57 5.10 -8.46 -13.70
N ASP A 58 6.40 -8.28 -13.91
CA ASP A 58 7.19 -7.25 -13.21
C ASP A 58 6.61 -5.85 -13.44
N ARG A 59 6.14 -5.60 -14.67
CA ARG A 59 5.50 -4.34 -15.03
C ARG A 59 4.21 -4.09 -14.25
N GLN A 60 3.34 -5.09 -14.15
CA GLN A 60 2.09 -4.98 -13.38
C GLN A 60 2.37 -4.74 -11.90
N ALA A 61 3.31 -5.49 -11.32
CA ALA A 61 3.75 -5.30 -9.94
C ALA A 61 4.30 -3.88 -9.73
N LEU A 62 5.17 -3.42 -10.64
CA LEU A 62 5.76 -2.10 -10.58
C LEU A 62 4.72 -0.98 -10.67
N ASP A 63 3.75 -1.08 -11.59
CA ASP A 63 2.70 -0.08 -11.73
C ASP A 63 1.81 0.00 -10.48
N ILE A 64 1.49 -1.12 -9.83
CA ILE A 64 0.77 -1.12 -8.54
C ILE A 64 1.61 -0.44 -7.45
N ILE A 65 2.90 -0.77 -7.36
CA ILE A 65 3.82 -0.19 -6.37
C ILE A 65 3.95 1.34 -6.57
N ILE A 66 4.01 1.79 -7.82
CA ILE A 66 4.03 3.21 -8.18
C ILE A 66 2.72 3.88 -7.77
N GLU A 67 1.56 3.32 -8.13
CA GLU A 67 0.25 3.86 -7.75
C GLU A 67 0.15 4.05 -6.23
N ARG A 68 0.48 3.01 -5.46
CA ARG A 68 0.49 3.08 -3.99
C ARG A 68 1.42 4.19 -3.47
N SER A 69 2.60 4.32 -4.06
CA SER A 69 3.56 5.37 -3.69
C SER A 69 3.08 6.78 -4.03
N LEU A 70 2.29 6.94 -5.11
CA LEU A 70 1.66 8.21 -5.48
C LEU A 70 0.55 8.57 -4.51
N LEU A 71 -0.35 7.61 -4.21
CA LEU A 71 -1.45 7.80 -3.26
C LEU A 71 -0.93 8.19 -1.87
N PHE A 72 0.14 7.52 -1.40
CA PHE A 72 0.73 7.85 -0.11
C PHE A 72 1.31 9.28 -0.07
N GLN A 73 2.12 9.66 -1.06
CA GLN A 73 2.70 11.00 -1.13
C GLN A 73 1.61 12.08 -1.25
N GLU A 74 0.55 11.80 -1.99
CA GLU A 74 -0.56 12.71 -2.16
C GLU A 74 -1.41 12.84 -0.89
N ALA A 75 -1.61 11.75 -0.15
CA ALA A 75 -2.22 11.78 1.18
C ALA A 75 -1.43 12.67 2.14
N GLN A 76 -0.10 12.57 2.11
CA GLN A 76 0.79 13.42 2.92
C GLN A 76 0.68 14.88 2.50
N ARG A 77 0.72 15.15 1.19
CA ARG A 77 0.62 16.51 0.63
C ARG A 77 -0.71 17.19 1.01
N GLN A 78 -1.80 16.43 1.06
CA GLN A 78 -3.13 16.94 1.39
C GLN A 78 -3.47 16.90 2.90
N GLY A 79 -2.55 16.44 3.74
CA GLY A 79 -2.75 16.39 5.19
C GLY A 79 -3.80 15.37 5.67
N ILE A 80 -4.09 14.34 4.86
CA ILE A 80 -5.04 13.26 5.22
C ILE A 80 -4.35 11.94 5.56
N ALA A 81 -3.02 11.89 5.43
CA ALA A 81 -2.22 10.73 5.81
C ALA A 81 -2.37 10.43 7.30
N MET A 82 -2.48 9.15 7.63
CA MET A 82 -2.34 8.67 9.01
C MET A 82 -0.95 9.03 9.53
N THR A 83 -0.91 9.54 10.75
CA THR A 83 0.33 9.85 11.47
C THR A 83 0.96 8.58 12.05
N LEU A 84 2.25 8.65 12.39
CA LEU A 84 2.90 7.53 13.06
C LEU A 84 2.31 7.23 14.45
N SER A 85 1.78 8.26 15.15
CA SER A 85 1.16 8.07 16.46
C SER A 85 -0.13 7.26 16.34
N GLU A 86 -1.04 7.68 15.45
CA GLU A 86 -2.27 6.95 15.16
C GLU A 86 -1.96 5.51 14.69
N ALA A 87 -0.93 5.34 13.86
CA ALA A 87 -0.57 4.02 13.38
C ALA A 87 0.01 3.10 14.47
N LYS A 88 0.67 3.66 15.49
CA LYS A 88 1.14 2.89 16.66
C LYS A 88 -0.01 2.44 17.55
N GLU A 89 -0.99 3.31 17.74
CA GLU A 89 -2.23 2.96 18.45
C GLU A 89 -2.99 1.88 17.69
N TYR A 90 -3.19 2.07 16.39
CA TYR A 90 -3.82 1.08 15.53
C TYR A 90 -3.09 -0.27 15.56
N ALA A 91 -1.75 -0.28 15.49
CA ALA A 91 -0.96 -1.51 15.59
C ALA A 91 -1.14 -2.21 16.95
N ARG A 92 -1.26 -1.45 18.04
CA ARG A 92 -1.54 -2.01 19.37
C ARG A 92 -2.91 -2.67 19.40
N ASP A 93 -3.92 -2.01 18.86
CA ASP A 93 -5.30 -2.53 18.82
C ASP A 93 -5.37 -3.81 17.96
N GLN A 94 -4.73 -3.82 16.79
CA GLN A 94 -4.66 -5.01 15.94
C GLN A 94 -3.93 -6.17 16.63
N ARG A 95 -2.86 -5.89 17.37
CA ARG A 95 -2.17 -6.90 18.18
C ARG A 95 -3.10 -7.45 19.26
N ASN A 96 -3.81 -6.60 19.99
CA ASN A 96 -4.71 -7.03 21.06
C ASN A 96 -5.83 -7.93 20.50
N ILE A 97 -6.47 -7.52 19.41
CA ILE A 97 -7.49 -8.31 18.70
C ILE A 97 -6.93 -9.67 18.28
N LEU A 98 -5.69 -9.73 17.80
CA LEU A 98 -5.05 -10.99 17.39
C LEU A 98 -4.82 -11.93 18.58
N GLU A 99 -4.32 -11.40 19.70
CA GLU A 99 -4.04 -12.19 20.91
C GLU A 99 -5.34 -12.65 21.58
N GLU A 100 -6.38 -11.82 21.61
CA GLU A 100 -7.70 -12.16 22.19
C GLU A 100 -8.42 -13.25 21.38
N ASN A 101 -8.40 -13.14 20.05
CA ASN A 101 -9.12 -14.08 19.18
C ASN A 101 -8.38 -15.42 18.97
N ASN A 102 -7.20 -15.61 19.56
CA ASN A 102 -6.37 -16.81 19.41
C ASN A 102 -6.22 -17.26 17.93
N SER A 103 -6.07 -16.31 16.99
CA SER A 103 -5.92 -16.63 15.57
C SER A 103 -4.55 -17.27 15.30
N LYS A 104 -4.46 -18.58 15.53
CA LYS A 104 -3.22 -19.36 15.44
C LYS A 104 -2.55 -19.23 14.07
N GLU A 105 -3.34 -19.21 13.01
CA GLU A 105 -2.82 -19.10 11.65
C GLU A 105 -2.20 -17.73 11.38
N THR A 106 -2.92 -16.64 11.71
CA THR A 106 -2.39 -15.28 11.54
C THR A 106 -1.13 -15.05 12.40
N LYS A 107 -1.13 -15.53 13.65
CA LYS A 107 0.03 -15.45 14.53
C LYS A 107 1.22 -16.22 13.97
N LYS A 108 1.00 -17.43 13.43
CA LYS A 108 2.04 -18.21 12.75
C LYS A 108 2.61 -17.48 11.54
N SER A 109 1.76 -16.91 10.68
CA SER A 109 2.22 -16.16 9.50
C SER A 109 3.07 -14.94 9.88
N ILE A 110 2.69 -14.21 10.93
CA ILE A 110 3.50 -13.08 11.45
C ILE A 110 4.82 -13.59 12.04
N MET A 111 4.81 -14.69 12.80
CA MET A 111 6.04 -15.27 13.33
C MET A 111 6.99 -15.73 12.22
N ASP A 112 6.48 -16.40 11.18
CA ASP A 112 7.29 -16.84 10.05
C ASP A 112 7.85 -15.65 9.26
N LEU A 113 7.08 -14.57 9.11
CA LEU A 113 7.58 -13.31 8.58
C LEU A 113 8.70 -12.72 9.45
N THR A 114 8.52 -12.64 10.77
CA THR A 114 9.53 -12.08 11.68
C THR A 114 10.84 -12.85 11.62
N LYS A 115 10.79 -14.19 11.47
CA LYS A 115 11.95 -15.05 11.22
C LYS A 115 12.64 -14.71 9.90
N ARG A 116 11.89 -14.58 8.80
CA ARG A 116 12.46 -14.20 7.48
C ARG A 116 13.13 -12.83 7.52
N LEU A 117 12.60 -11.91 8.32
CA LEU A 117 13.13 -10.57 8.50
C LEU A 117 14.22 -10.47 9.57
N ASN A 118 14.52 -11.57 10.28
CA ASN A 118 15.43 -11.61 11.41
C ASN A 118 15.10 -10.54 12.48
N ILE A 119 13.82 -10.42 12.81
CA ILE A 119 13.31 -9.53 13.88
C ILE A 119 12.48 -10.31 14.88
N THR A 120 12.27 -9.74 16.06
CA THR A 120 11.37 -10.33 17.05
C THR A 120 9.92 -9.96 16.77
N TYR A 121 8.98 -10.78 17.26
CA TYR A 121 7.55 -10.50 17.21
C TYR A 121 7.19 -9.16 17.86
N ASN A 122 7.82 -8.82 18.99
CA ASN A 122 7.62 -7.52 19.63
C ASN A 122 8.13 -6.36 18.77
N ARG A 123 9.32 -6.50 18.16
CA ARG A 123 9.88 -5.48 17.28
C ARG A 123 9.03 -5.27 16.02
N TYR A 124 8.42 -6.32 15.50
CA TYR A 124 7.46 -6.22 14.42
C TYR A 124 6.31 -5.27 14.79
N TRP A 125 5.66 -5.49 15.95
CA TRP A 125 4.53 -4.68 16.38
C TRP A 125 4.90 -3.25 16.80
N SER A 126 6.11 -3.02 17.29
CA SER A 126 6.54 -1.68 17.72
C SER A 126 7.07 -0.82 16.57
N ASP A 127 7.75 -1.43 15.60
CA ASP A 127 8.57 -0.67 14.63
C ASP A 127 8.10 -0.85 13.18
N TYR A 128 7.62 -2.06 12.83
CA TYR A 128 7.30 -2.42 11.44
C TYR A 128 5.81 -2.25 11.15
N ALA A 129 4.94 -2.92 11.92
CA ALA A 129 3.50 -2.86 11.71
C ALA A 129 2.96 -1.41 11.69
N PRO A 130 3.35 -0.51 12.62
CA PRO A 130 2.88 0.88 12.58
C PRO A 130 3.24 1.59 11.28
N LYS A 131 4.46 1.44 10.78
CA LYS A 131 4.86 2.09 9.52
C LYS A 131 4.11 1.50 8.31
N GLY A 132 3.83 0.20 8.34
CA GLY A 132 3.00 -0.47 7.33
C GLY A 132 1.57 0.06 7.33
N TYR A 133 0.92 0.12 8.50
CA TYR A 133 -0.43 0.65 8.65
C TYR A 133 -0.52 2.13 8.28
N MET A 134 0.43 2.95 8.73
CA MET A 134 0.52 4.36 8.39
C MET A 134 0.46 4.56 6.88
N LYS A 135 1.29 3.81 6.14
CA LYS A 135 1.34 3.89 4.69
C LYS A 135 0.04 3.39 4.05
N ALA A 136 -0.40 2.20 4.39
CA ALA A 136 -1.52 1.57 3.71
C ALA A 136 -2.88 2.22 4.01
N VAL A 137 -3.11 2.70 5.24
CA VAL A 137 -4.34 3.43 5.57
C VAL A 137 -4.36 4.79 4.87
N SER A 138 -3.21 5.47 4.78
CA SER A 138 -3.09 6.73 4.02
C SER A 138 -3.36 6.51 2.53
N GLU A 139 -2.84 5.42 1.95
CA GLU A 139 -3.15 5.01 0.57
C GLU A 139 -4.66 4.81 0.37
N SER A 140 -5.32 4.08 1.28
CA SER A 140 -6.77 3.83 1.22
C SER A 140 -7.58 5.11 1.29
N ARG A 141 -7.30 5.97 2.29
CA ARG A 141 -7.99 7.26 2.46
C ARG A 141 -7.90 8.14 1.22
N MET A 142 -6.72 8.19 0.58
CA MET A 142 -6.54 9.00 -0.62
C MET A 142 -7.27 8.40 -1.83
N LYS A 143 -7.25 7.08 -1.97
CA LYS A 143 -7.99 6.39 -3.02
C LYS A 143 -9.50 6.56 -2.88
N GLU A 144 -10.03 6.37 -1.67
CA GLU A 144 -11.44 6.59 -1.33
C GLU A 144 -11.85 8.01 -1.68
N LYS A 145 -11.12 9.02 -1.20
CA LYS A 145 -11.39 10.42 -1.52
C LYS A 145 -11.42 10.69 -3.03
N PHE A 146 -10.47 10.15 -3.80
CA PHE A 146 -10.50 10.30 -5.26
C PHE A 146 -11.72 9.65 -5.89
N MET A 147 -12.07 8.43 -5.47
CA MET A 147 -13.24 7.74 -6.00
C MET A 147 -14.53 8.49 -5.66
N ASP A 148 -14.66 9.02 -4.44
CA ASP A 148 -15.82 9.83 -4.03
C ASP A 148 -15.94 11.10 -4.88
N GLU A 149 -14.84 11.82 -5.09
CA GLU A 149 -14.80 13.02 -5.93
C GLU A 149 -15.18 12.70 -7.39
N ILE A 150 -14.64 11.60 -7.94
CA ILE A 150 -14.91 11.14 -9.30
C ILE A 150 -16.38 10.73 -9.46
N LEU A 151 -16.89 9.88 -8.57
CA LEU A 151 -18.24 9.36 -8.64
C LEU A 151 -19.26 10.49 -8.51
N ARG A 152 -19.06 11.41 -7.57
CA ARG A 152 -19.91 12.61 -7.45
C ARG A 152 -19.92 13.44 -8.74
N GLY A 153 -18.76 13.69 -9.34
CA GLY A 153 -18.68 14.45 -10.59
C GLY A 153 -19.36 13.74 -11.77
N ILE A 154 -19.29 12.41 -11.83
CA ILE A 154 -19.96 11.61 -12.87
C ILE A 154 -21.48 11.62 -12.67
N THR A 155 -21.96 11.37 -11.45
CA THR A 155 -23.40 11.28 -11.16
C THR A 155 -24.10 12.63 -11.31
N GLU A 156 -23.43 13.74 -10.98
CA GLU A 156 -23.94 15.10 -11.23
C GLU A 156 -24.02 15.42 -12.73
N LYS A 157 -23.02 14.99 -13.51
CA LYS A 157 -22.94 15.27 -14.95
C LYS A 157 -23.83 14.36 -15.80
N TYR A 158 -24.03 13.13 -15.36
CA TYR A 158 -24.73 12.08 -16.09
C TYR A 158 -25.75 11.33 -15.20
N PRO A 159 -26.81 12.01 -14.74
CA PRO A 159 -27.75 11.42 -13.77
C PRO A 159 -28.57 10.25 -14.32
N SER A 160 -28.61 10.05 -15.64
CA SER A 160 -29.36 8.98 -16.31
C SER A 160 -28.52 7.76 -16.70
N TRP A 161 -27.21 7.78 -16.44
CA TRP A 161 -26.34 6.65 -16.74
C TRP A 161 -26.59 5.48 -15.79
N GLY A 162 -26.52 4.26 -16.33
CA GLY A 162 -26.57 3.04 -15.53
C GLY A 162 -25.21 2.70 -14.89
N ASP A 163 -25.23 1.80 -13.91
CA ASP A 163 -24.06 1.42 -13.09
C ASP A 163 -22.81 1.08 -13.90
N LYS A 164 -22.96 0.31 -14.98
CA LYS A 164 -21.81 -0.09 -15.83
C LYS A 164 -21.14 1.13 -16.49
N GLN A 165 -21.93 2.09 -16.96
CA GLN A 165 -21.39 3.30 -17.59
C GLN A 165 -20.65 4.17 -16.56
N ILE A 166 -21.20 4.25 -15.34
CA ILE A 166 -20.56 4.96 -14.22
C ILE A 166 -19.24 4.26 -13.85
N GLU A 167 -19.21 2.93 -13.75
CA GLU A 167 -18.00 2.18 -13.43
C GLU A 167 -16.90 2.37 -14.48
N ASP A 168 -17.23 2.24 -15.76
CA ASP A 168 -16.28 2.40 -16.87
C ASP A 168 -15.69 3.82 -16.92
N GLU A 169 -16.52 4.85 -16.71
CA GLU A 169 -16.07 6.24 -16.66
C GLU A 169 -15.26 6.53 -15.39
N ALA A 170 -15.67 6.00 -14.23
CA ALA A 170 -14.94 6.18 -12.98
C ALA A 170 -13.54 5.57 -13.07
N LYS A 171 -13.41 4.38 -13.68
CA LYS A 171 -12.12 3.75 -13.96
C LYS A 171 -11.26 4.62 -14.89
N THR A 172 -11.86 5.19 -15.94
CA THR A 172 -11.16 6.08 -16.88
C THR A 172 -10.67 7.36 -16.18
N ALA A 173 -11.53 8.00 -15.39
CA ALA A 173 -11.20 9.18 -14.62
C ALA A 173 -10.12 8.91 -13.55
N TYR A 174 -10.19 7.76 -12.87
CA TYR A 174 -9.18 7.35 -11.90
C TYR A 174 -7.82 7.12 -12.56
N ASN A 175 -7.78 6.40 -13.68
CA ASN A 175 -6.56 6.19 -14.45
C ASN A 175 -5.95 7.51 -14.93
N LYS A 176 -6.79 8.47 -15.35
CA LYS A 176 -6.36 9.82 -15.70
C LYS A 176 -5.74 10.54 -14.49
N LYS A 177 -6.40 10.48 -13.32
CA LYS A 177 -5.87 11.06 -12.07
C LYS A 177 -4.51 10.48 -11.69
N ILE A 178 -4.33 9.16 -11.77
CA ILE A 178 -3.04 8.51 -11.51
C ILE A 178 -1.98 8.95 -12.53
N SER A 179 -2.35 9.10 -13.81
CA SER A 179 -1.44 9.63 -14.85
C SER A 179 -0.99 11.07 -14.57
N GLU A 180 -1.90 11.92 -14.09
CA GLU A 180 -1.59 13.29 -13.66
C GLU A 180 -0.62 13.29 -12.46
N LEU A 181 -0.84 12.43 -11.47
CA LEU A 181 0.09 12.26 -10.35
C LEU A 181 1.46 11.74 -10.81
N LYS A 182 1.51 10.80 -11.77
CA LYS A 182 2.79 10.33 -12.34
C LYS A 182 3.61 11.49 -12.92
N LYS A 183 2.95 12.46 -13.58
CA LYS A 183 3.60 13.69 -14.09
C LYS A 183 4.02 14.61 -12.94
N GLN A 184 3.12 14.89 -11.99
CA GLN A 184 3.38 15.75 -10.84
C GLN A 184 4.59 15.28 -10.02
N TYR A 185 4.65 13.97 -9.73
CA TYR A 185 5.73 13.35 -8.95
C TYR A 185 6.91 12.88 -9.82
N LYS A 186 6.95 13.26 -11.10
CA LYS A 186 8.08 13.02 -12.03
C LYS A 186 8.53 11.55 -12.04
N VAL A 187 7.58 10.62 -12.21
CA VAL A 187 7.86 9.18 -12.17
C VAL A 187 8.82 8.78 -13.29
N LYS A 188 9.88 8.03 -12.93
CA LYS A 188 10.86 7.46 -13.87
C LYS A 188 10.86 5.94 -13.76
N TYR A 189 10.87 5.27 -14.90
CA TYR A 189 10.98 3.81 -15.00
C TYR A 189 12.40 3.43 -15.42
N TYR A 190 12.92 2.32 -14.88
CA TYR A 190 14.27 1.81 -15.17
C TYR A 190 14.26 0.34 -15.61
N ILE A 191 13.10 -0.31 -15.58
CA ILE A 191 12.87 -1.64 -16.12
C ILE A 191 11.63 -1.61 -17.02
N ASN A 192 11.62 -2.48 -18.03
CA ASN A 192 10.53 -2.62 -19.00
C ASN A 192 9.48 -3.62 -18.51
#